data_AF-A0A1H7IFG3-F1
#
_entry.id   AF-A0A1H7IFG3-F1
#
_cell.length_a   1.000
_cell.length_b   1.000
_cell.length_c   1.000
_cell.angle_alpha   90.00
_cell.angle_beta   90.00
_cell.angle_gamma   90.00
#
_symmetry.space_group_name_H-M   'P 1'
#
loop_
_entity.id
_entity.type
_entity.pdbx_description
1 polymer ?
#
loop_
_entity_poly.entity_id
_entity_poly.type
_entity_poly.pdbx_seq_one_letter_code
_entity_poly.pdbx_strand_id
1 'polypeptide(L)'
;MKIDVKNIELDEESSKAENQIYLGDLHINEAYVGACLIEVGITTLYHARDEPAAALITQAEEYFRQQPLTFYPYENSGKDGELLQPSLRLEIALKVHEHFLKEAAEQRRVFDEFIDKNQKQAIIIGSPGKKGTLITLTHPIADILNFPVLRKDLAELIRHSILPKMEEGQQVLNTNIPVSILQQAGLKESQYFFKGEEQQPPNKKNNGINGPSG
;
A
#
# COMPACT_ATOMS: atom_id res chain seq x y z
N MET A 1 -27.54 15.87 -7.05
CA MET A 1 -27.15 15.03 -8.20
C MET A 1 -26.29 13.89 -7.68
N LYS A 2 -26.51 12.64 -8.09
CA LYS A 2 -25.65 11.49 -7.68
C LYS A 2 -24.76 11.08 -8.86
N ILE A 3 -23.44 11.04 -8.62
CA ILE A 3 -22.44 10.58 -9.59
C ILE A 3 -21.81 9.31 -9.06
N ASP A 4 -21.81 8.26 -9.87
CA ASP A 4 -21.15 6.99 -9.58
C ASP A 4 -20.27 6.61 -10.77
N VAL A 5 -19.12 6.00 -10.49
CA VAL A 5 -18.27 5.36 -11.50
C VAL A 5 -18.17 3.88 -11.16
N LYS A 6 -18.50 3.02 -12.12
CA LYS A 6 -18.51 1.55 -11.95
C LYS A 6 -17.53 0.90 -12.92
N ASN A 7 -17.25 -0.39 -12.71
CA ASN A 7 -16.38 -1.19 -13.57
C ASN A 7 -15.04 -0.47 -13.83
N ILE A 8 -14.43 0.01 -12.75
CA ILE A 8 -13.17 0.76 -12.84
C ILE A 8 -12.05 -0.23 -13.09
N GLU A 9 -11.33 -0.05 -14.19
CA GLU A 9 -10.25 -0.93 -14.62
C GLU A 9 -9.01 -0.10 -14.94
N LEU A 10 -7.83 -0.62 -14.57
CA LEU A 10 -6.55 -0.05 -14.99
C LEU A 10 -6.27 -0.49 -16.43
N ASP A 11 -6.05 0.46 -17.32
CA ASP A 11 -5.61 0.17 -18.68
C ASP A 11 -4.24 -0.52 -18.65
N GLU A 12 -4.18 -1.75 -19.16
CA GLU A 12 -3.00 -2.61 -19.07
C GLU A 12 -1.78 -2.01 -19.78
N GLU A 13 -2.00 -1.27 -20.87
CA GLU A 13 -0.91 -0.60 -21.61
C GLU A 13 -0.30 0.54 -20.79
N SER A 14 -1.14 1.31 -20.09
CA SER A 14 -0.72 2.39 -19.19
C SER A 14 -0.12 1.90 -17.86
N SER A 15 -0.30 0.63 -17.49
CA SER A 15 0.10 0.12 -16.17
C SER A 15 1.60 0.23 -15.89
N LYS A 16 2.42 0.37 -16.95
CA LYS A 16 3.88 0.51 -16.92
C LYS A 16 4.34 1.93 -17.23
N ALA A 17 3.43 2.83 -17.60
CA ALA A 17 3.74 4.22 -17.88
C ALA A 17 3.85 5.04 -16.59
N GLU A 18 4.44 6.23 -16.68
CA GLU A 18 4.51 7.18 -15.55
C GLU A 18 3.10 7.62 -15.10
N ASN A 19 2.15 7.68 -16.04
CA ASN A 19 0.76 8.00 -15.77
C ASN A 19 -0.12 6.78 -16.00
N GLN A 20 -0.81 6.34 -14.95
CA GLN A 20 -1.80 5.28 -15.02
C GLN A 20 -3.12 5.84 -15.54
N ILE A 21 -3.73 5.10 -16.47
CA ILE A 21 -5.03 5.42 -17.05
C ILE A 21 -6.06 4.43 -16.50
N TYR A 22 -7.14 4.97 -15.95
CA TYR A 22 -8.28 4.21 -15.49
C TYR A 22 -9.46 4.43 -16.43
N LEU A 23 -10.14 3.35 -16.77
CA LEU A 23 -11.39 3.37 -17.52
C LEU A 23 -12.53 3.04 -16.55
N GLY A 24 -13.71 3.60 -16.78
CA GLY A 24 -14.88 3.28 -15.99
C GLY A 24 -16.19 3.67 -16.65
N ASP A 25 -17.28 3.12 -16.13
CA ASP A 25 -18.64 3.43 -16.55
C ASP A 25 -19.21 4.55 -15.69
N LEU A 26 -19.52 5.69 -16.33
CA LEU A 26 -20.14 6.83 -15.69
C LEU A 26 -21.64 6.62 -15.56
N HIS A 27 -22.14 6.76 -14.33
CA HIS A 27 -23.56 6.77 -14.01
C HIS A 27 -23.96 8.10 -13.37
N ILE A 28 -25.07 8.66 -13.82
CA ILE A 28 -25.68 9.88 -13.25
C ILE A 28 -27.10 9.51 -12.80
N ASN A 29 -27.38 9.68 -11.50
CA ASN A 29 -28.63 9.23 -10.87
C ASN A 29 -28.97 7.78 -11.25
N GLU A 30 -27.98 6.90 -11.14
CA GLU A 30 -28.05 5.45 -11.44
C GLU A 30 -28.17 5.07 -12.93
N ALA A 31 -28.50 6.03 -13.81
CA ALA A 31 -28.51 5.80 -15.26
C ALA A 31 -27.09 5.77 -15.83
N TYR A 32 -26.77 4.73 -16.61
CA TYR A 32 -25.51 4.67 -17.36
C TYR A 32 -25.52 5.72 -18.47
N VAL A 33 -24.53 6.62 -18.47
CA VAL A 33 -24.45 7.74 -19.43
C VAL A 33 -23.29 7.61 -20.42
N GLY A 34 -22.31 6.76 -20.14
CA GLY A 34 -21.19 6.49 -21.04
C GLY A 34 -19.91 6.17 -20.28
N ALA A 35 -18.81 6.06 -21.00
CA ALA A 35 -17.50 5.77 -20.42
C ALA A 35 -16.78 7.06 -19.97
N CYS A 36 -15.94 6.92 -18.94
CA CYS A 36 -14.97 7.92 -18.54
C CYS A 36 -13.56 7.33 -18.53
N LEU A 37 -12.59 8.19 -18.83
CA LEU A 37 -11.16 7.92 -18.80
C LEU A 37 -10.50 8.89 -17.83
N ILE A 38 -9.67 8.37 -16.92
CA ILE A 38 -8.98 9.15 -15.90
C ILE A 38 -7.49 8.86 -16.02
N GLU A 39 -6.73 9.86 -16.44
CA GLU A 39 -5.28 9.86 -16.34
C GLU A 39 -4.91 10.56 -15.02
N VAL A 40 -4.44 9.78 -14.05
CA VAL A 40 -4.22 10.28 -12.68
C VAL A 40 -3.25 11.46 -12.70
N GLY A 41 -3.68 12.58 -12.10
CA GLY A 41 -2.89 13.81 -12.02
C GLY A 41 -2.91 14.69 -13.27
N ILE A 42 -3.58 14.30 -14.35
CA ILE A 42 -3.58 15.03 -15.63
C ILE A 42 -4.99 15.33 -16.10
N THR A 43 -5.76 14.30 -16.48
CA THR A 43 -7.03 14.51 -17.16
C THR A 43 -8.13 13.56 -16.74
N THR A 44 -9.35 14.04 -16.91
CA THR A 44 -10.56 13.23 -16.78
C THR A 44 -11.45 13.60 -17.95
N LEU A 45 -11.69 12.60 -18.80
CA LEU A 45 -12.49 12.69 -20.01
C LEU A 45 -13.74 11.81 -19.83
N TYR A 46 -14.86 12.26 -20.35
CA TYR A 46 -16.10 11.49 -20.37
C TYR A 46 -16.91 11.85 -21.61
N HIS A 47 -17.62 10.88 -22.15
CA HIS A 47 -18.45 11.06 -23.34
C HIS A 47 -19.83 10.45 -23.13
N ALA A 48 -20.85 11.16 -23.62
CA ALA A 48 -22.19 10.63 -23.68
C ALA A 48 -22.25 9.46 -24.68
N ARG A 49 -22.96 8.38 -24.33
CA ARG A 49 -23.23 7.28 -25.25
C ARG A 49 -24.32 7.60 -26.29
N ASP A 50 -25.22 8.52 -25.96
CA ASP A 50 -26.40 8.91 -26.76
C ASP A 50 -26.89 10.33 -26.37
N GLU A 51 -27.86 10.88 -27.10
CA GLU A 51 -28.44 12.21 -26.83
C GLU A 51 -29.12 12.31 -25.44
N PRO A 52 -29.92 11.33 -24.99
CA PRO A 52 -30.45 11.34 -23.62
C PRO A 52 -29.37 11.42 -22.54
N ALA A 53 -28.27 10.67 -22.70
CA ALA A 53 -27.13 10.72 -21.81
C ALA A 53 -26.41 12.08 -21.85
N ALA A 54 -26.29 12.70 -23.04
CA ALA A 54 -25.72 14.03 -23.18
C ALA A 54 -26.53 15.09 -22.42
N ALA A 55 -27.86 14.96 -22.40
CA ALA A 55 -28.73 15.82 -21.61
C ALA A 55 -28.49 15.64 -20.10
N LEU A 56 -28.29 14.41 -19.63
CA LEU A 56 -27.98 14.12 -18.22
C LEU A 56 -26.60 14.67 -17.82
N ILE A 57 -25.60 14.54 -18.68
CA ILE A 57 -24.26 15.11 -18.45
C ILE A 57 -24.36 16.64 -18.36
N THR A 58 -25.05 17.28 -19.30
CA THR A 58 -25.26 18.74 -19.26
C THR A 58 -25.95 19.19 -17.97
N GLN A 59 -26.98 18.46 -17.51
CA GLN A 59 -27.65 18.75 -16.25
C GLN A 59 -26.73 18.59 -15.04
N ALA A 60 -25.84 17.59 -15.04
CA ALA A 60 -24.88 17.40 -13.97
C ALA A 60 -23.82 18.50 -13.94
N GLU A 61 -23.29 18.89 -15.10
CA GLU A 61 -22.34 20.00 -15.21
C GLU A 61 -22.93 21.32 -14.71
N GLU A 62 -24.17 21.63 -15.09
CA GLU A 62 -24.88 22.82 -14.60
C GLU A 62 -25.11 22.75 -13.10
N TYR A 63 -25.54 21.60 -12.58
CA TYR A 63 -25.73 21.38 -11.15
C TYR A 63 -24.45 21.70 -10.35
N PHE A 64 -23.29 21.21 -10.80
CA PHE A 64 -22.01 21.43 -10.10
C PHE A 64 -21.50 22.86 -10.26
N ARG A 65 -21.74 23.51 -11.40
CA ARG A 65 -21.38 24.91 -11.64
C ARG A 65 -22.06 25.88 -10.67
N GLN A 66 -23.27 25.54 -10.23
CA GLN A 66 -24.05 26.34 -9.28
C GLN A 66 -23.68 26.10 -7.81
N GLN A 67 -22.84 25.10 -7.52
CA GLN A 67 -22.44 24.81 -6.13
C GLN A 67 -21.42 25.85 -5.64
N PRO A 68 -21.43 26.16 -4.33
CA PRO A 68 -20.37 26.97 -3.73
C PRO A 68 -19.02 26.25 -3.82
N LEU A 69 -17.95 27.03 -3.73
CA LEU A 69 -16.60 26.49 -3.56
C LEU A 69 -16.57 25.54 -2.36
N THR A 70 -15.90 24.40 -2.55
CA THR A 70 -15.76 23.35 -1.54
C THR A 70 -14.30 23.22 -1.16
N PHE A 71 -14.02 23.08 0.13
CA PHE A 71 -12.67 22.89 0.63
C PHE A 71 -12.28 21.41 0.57
N TYR A 72 -11.17 21.12 -0.10
CA TYR A 72 -10.59 19.78 -0.22
C TYR A 72 -9.28 19.73 0.55
N PRO A 73 -9.21 19.01 1.68
CA PRO A 73 -7.98 18.89 2.45
C PRO A 73 -6.93 18.07 1.68
N TYR A 74 -5.68 18.52 1.69
CA TYR A 74 -4.57 17.71 1.22
C TYR A 74 -4.13 16.75 2.32
N GLU A 75 -4.47 15.46 2.20
CA GLU A 75 -4.01 14.47 3.17
C GLU A 75 -2.47 14.39 3.19
N ASN A 76 -1.88 14.36 4.39
CA ASN A 76 -0.46 14.10 4.66
C ASN A 76 0.58 15.08 4.07
N SER A 77 0.18 16.26 3.57
CA SER A 77 1.11 17.22 2.96
C SER A 77 1.61 18.33 3.90
N GLY A 78 1.02 18.47 5.09
CA GLY A 78 1.29 19.58 6.01
C GLY A 78 0.86 20.96 5.46
N LYS A 79 0.18 21.01 4.31
CA LYS A 79 -0.43 22.21 3.74
C LYS A 79 -1.91 22.23 4.05
N ASP A 80 -2.44 23.44 4.21
CA ASP A 80 -3.89 23.66 4.22
C ASP A 80 -4.44 23.29 2.82
N GLY A 81 -5.59 22.64 2.81
CA GLY A 81 -6.29 22.22 1.59
C GLY A 81 -6.62 23.35 0.61
N GLU A 82 -7.31 23.02 -0.48
CA GLU A 82 -7.67 23.98 -1.51
C GLU A 82 -9.18 24.18 -1.62
N LEU A 83 -9.62 25.43 -1.84
CA LEU A 83 -10.99 25.74 -2.22
C LEU A 83 -11.14 25.55 -3.73
N LEU A 84 -11.86 24.50 -4.14
CA LEU A 84 -12.11 24.18 -5.53
C LEU A 84 -13.58 24.34 -5.88
N GLN A 85 -13.85 24.77 -7.12
CA GLN A 85 -15.20 24.73 -7.69
C GLN A 85 -15.57 23.27 -7.95
N PRO A 86 -16.65 22.74 -7.35
CA PRO A 86 -17.15 21.41 -7.70
C PRO A 86 -17.42 21.32 -9.20
N SER A 87 -17.09 20.18 -9.79
CA SER A 87 -17.37 19.88 -11.19
C SER A 87 -17.64 18.40 -11.36
N LEU A 88 -18.38 18.04 -12.41
CA LEU A 88 -18.59 16.63 -12.77
C LEU A 88 -17.24 15.90 -12.93
N ARG A 89 -16.27 16.57 -13.57
CA ARG A 89 -14.92 16.07 -13.76
C ARG A 89 -14.22 15.74 -12.43
N LEU A 90 -14.29 16.64 -11.46
CA LEU A 90 -13.68 16.44 -10.14
C LEU A 90 -14.37 15.28 -9.40
N GLU A 91 -15.69 15.21 -9.44
CA GLU A 91 -16.44 14.13 -8.78
C GLU A 91 -16.10 12.75 -9.37
N ILE A 92 -15.95 12.64 -10.69
CA ILE A 92 -15.49 11.41 -11.36
C ILE A 92 -14.10 11.02 -10.87
N ALA A 93 -13.16 11.97 -10.85
CA ALA A 93 -11.79 11.72 -10.40
C ALA A 93 -11.75 11.25 -8.92
N LEU A 94 -12.57 11.84 -8.05
CA LEU A 94 -12.69 11.43 -6.66
C LEU A 94 -13.24 10.00 -6.52
N LYS A 95 -14.28 9.63 -7.28
CA LYS A 95 -14.83 8.25 -7.24
C LYS A 95 -13.79 7.21 -7.67
N VAL A 96 -12.98 7.52 -8.66
CA VAL A 96 -11.91 6.63 -9.13
C VAL A 96 -10.77 6.56 -8.11
N HIS A 97 -10.40 7.68 -7.50
CA HIS A 97 -9.42 7.70 -6.44
C HIS A 97 -9.88 6.92 -5.19
N GLU A 98 -11.13 7.07 -4.77
CA GLU A 98 -11.75 6.29 -3.70
C GLU A 98 -11.68 4.78 -3.99
N HIS A 99 -11.94 4.37 -5.24
CA HIS A 99 -11.83 2.97 -5.65
C HIS A 99 -10.39 2.46 -5.56
N PHE A 100 -9.42 3.23 -6.08
CA PHE A 100 -8.00 2.89 -5.99
C PHE A 100 -7.53 2.69 -4.53
N LEU A 101 -7.91 3.60 -3.63
CA LEU A 101 -7.57 3.48 -2.20
C LEU A 101 -8.17 2.22 -1.57
N LYS A 102 -9.42 1.87 -1.93
CA LYS A 102 -10.07 0.64 -1.46
C LYS A 102 -9.38 -0.61 -1.98
N GLU A 103 -9.05 -0.66 -3.27
CA GLU A 103 -8.33 -1.78 -3.87
C GLU A 103 -6.94 -1.96 -3.23
N ALA A 104 -6.19 -0.86 -3.05
CA ALA A 104 -4.89 -0.91 -2.40
C ALA A 104 -4.98 -1.38 -0.94
N ALA A 105 -5.98 -0.92 -0.19
CA ALA A 105 -6.23 -1.36 1.18
C ALA A 105 -6.61 -2.85 1.25
N GLU A 106 -7.44 -3.33 0.31
CA GLU A 106 -7.84 -4.72 0.23
C GLU A 106 -6.67 -5.64 -0.15
N GLN A 107 -5.87 -5.26 -1.15
CA GLN A 107 -4.65 -5.98 -1.50
C GLN A 107 -3.68 -6.06 -0.32
N ARG A 108 -3.54 -4.97 0.45
CA ARG A 108 -2.74 -4.95 1.67
C ARG A 108 -3.29 -5.92 2.72
N ARG A 109 -4.61 -5.94 2.93
CA ARG A 109 -5.28 -6.85 3.87
C ARG A 109 -5.05 -8.31 3.48
N VAL A 110 -5.27 -8.66 2.21
CA VAL A 110 -5.05 -10.02 1.68
C VAL A 110 -3.58 -10.45 1.84
N PHE A 111 -2.65 -9.52 1.61
CA PHE A 111 -1.22 -9.77 1.82
C PHE A 111 -0.90 -10.03 3.30
N ASP A 112 -1.41 -9.21 4.21
CA ASP A 112 -1.18 -9.38 5.65
C ASP A 112 -1.77 -10.72 6.15
N GLU A 113 -2.96 -11.12 5.67
CA GLU A 113 -3.56 -12.43 5.95
C GLU A 113 -2.70 -13.59 5.42
N PHE A 114 -2.10 -13.43 4.24
CA PHE A 114 -1.15 -14.39 3.71
C PHE A 114 0.07 -14.54 4.62
N ILE A 115 0.61 -13.44 5.15
CA ILE A 115 1.73 -13.51 6.11
C ILE A 115 1.27 -14.24 7.38
N ASP A 116 0.16 -13.83 7.99
CA ASP A 116 -0.33 -14.40 9.25
C ASP A 116 -0.63 -15.90 9.18
N LYS A 117 -1.20 -16.34 8.05
CA LYS A 117 -1.51 -17.75 7.82
C LYS A 117 -0.26 -18.62 7.71
N ASN A 118 0.80 -18.11 7.08
CA ASN A 118 1.95 -18.94 6.70
C ASN A 118 3.16 -18.79 7.63
N GLN A 119 3.31 -17.66 8.33
CA GLN A 119 4.51 -17.37 9.10
C GLN A 119 4.79 -18.36 10.25
N LYS A 120 3.78 -19.12 10.68
CA LYS A 120 3.97 -20.18 11.70
C LYS A 120 4.81 -21.35 11.22
N GLN A 121 4.69 -21.72 9.94
CA GLN A 121 5.29 -22.94 9.37
C GLN A 121 6.27 -22.65 8.22
N ALA A 122 6.44 -21.39 7.83
CA ALA A 122 7.31 -21.01 6.72
C ALA A 122 8.07 -19.71 7.00
N ILE A 123 9.25 -19.59 6.40
CA ILE A 123 9.92 -18.30 6.23
C ILE A 123 9.41 -17.70 4.92
N ILE A 124 9.01 -16.44 4.98
CA ILE A 124 8.40 -15.72 3.87
C ILE A 124 9.39 -14.67 3.40
N ILE A 125 9.80 -14.73 2.14
CA ILE A 125 10.62 -13.70 1.50
C ILE A 125 9.86 -12.98 0.41
N GLY A 126 10.04 -11.67 0.28
CA GLY A 126 9.42 -10.92 -0.81
C GLY A 126 9.40 -9.42 -0.59
N SER A 127 8.52 -8.74 -1.31
CA SER A 127 8.36 -7.29 -1.21
C SER A 127 7.12 -6.97 -0.36
N PRO A 128 7.25 -6.15 0.69
CA PRO A 128 6.13 -5.76 1.55
C PRO A 128 4.93 -5.23 0.74
N GLY A 129 3.73 -5.73 1.06
CA GLY A 129 2.48 -5.32 0.42
C GLY A 129 2.31 -5.75 -1.04
N LYS A 130 3.16 -6.63 -1.56
CA LYS A 130 3.10 -7.06 -2.97
C LYS A 130 3.05 -8.57 -3.12
N LYS A 131 4.18 -9.25 -2.97
CA LYS A 131 4.35 -10.68 -3.26
C LYS A 131 5.29 -11.30 -2.24
N GLY A 132 4.99 -12.54 -1.87
CA GLY A 132 5.81 -13.35 -0.97
C GLY A 132 5.96 -14.78 -1.47
N THR A 133 7.13 -15.35 -1.22
CA THR A 133 7.49 -16.74 -1.50
C THR A 133 7.69 -17.47 -0.19
N LEU A 134 7.13 -18.67 -0.09
CA LEU A 134 7.18 -19.50 1.11
C LEU A 134 8.34 -20.49 1.06
N ILE A 135 9.10 -20.55 2.14
CA ILE A 135 10.08 -21.61 2.42
C ILE A 135 9.56 -22.38 3.63
N THR A 136 8.92 -23.51 3.36
CA THR A 136 8.29 -24.34 4.39
C THR A 136 9.34 -24.99 5.29
N LEU A 137 9.10 -24.93 6.60
CA LEU A 137 9.95 -25.55 7.61
C LEU A 137 9.36 -26.89 8.04
N THR A 138 10.23 -27.82 8.46
CA THR A 138 9.82 -29.11 9.02
C THR A 138 9.09 -28.95 10.36
N HIS A 139 9.47 -27.94 11.14
CA HIS A 139 8.88 -27.64 12.44
C HIS A 139 8.33 -26.21 12.47
N PRO A 140 7.26 -25.95 13.25
CA PRO A 140 6.79 -24.59 13.48
C PRO A 140 7.90 -23.69 14.03
N ILE A 141 7.89 -22.42 13.65
CA ILE A 141 8.88 -21.44 14.13
C ILE A 141 8.86 -21.35 15.65
N ALA A 142 7.67 -21.38 16.27
CA ALA A 142 7.55 -21.35 17.74
C ALA A 142 8.32 -22.49 18.42
N ASP A 143 8.28 -23.71 17.86
CA ASP A 143 8.98 -24.87 18.41
C ASP A 143 10.49 -24.75 18.24
N ILE A 144 10.93 -24.29 17.06
CA ILE A 144 12.35 -24.00 16.78
C ILE A 144 12.89 -22.97 17.78
N LEU A 145 12.10 -21.95 18.10
CA LEU A 145 12.49 -20.90 19.03
C LEU A 145 12.54 -21.36 20.50
N ASN A 146 11.94 -22.49 20.86
CA ASN A 146 12.01 -23.00 22.24
C ASN A 146 13.35 -23.68 22.57
N PHE A 147 14.13 -24.11 21.56
CA PHE A 147 15.37 -24.84 21.76
C PHE A 147 16.59 -24.07 21.24
N PRO A 148 17.57 -23.70 22.10
CA PRO A 148 18.73 -22.90 21.69
C PRO A 148 19.54 -23.47 20.52
N VAL A 149 19.62 -24.81 20.40
CA VAL A 149 20.30 -25.48 19.28
C VAL A 149 19.56 -25.20 17.96
N LEU A 150 18.23 -25.37 17.94
CA LEU A 150 17.42 -25.14 16.75
C LEU A 150 17.37 -23.66 16.33
N ARG A 151 17.55 -22.73 17.27
CA ARG A 151 17.72 -21.29 16.94
C ARG A 151 18.96 -21.05 16.08
N LYS A 152 20.06 -21.76 16.35
CA LYS A 152 21.27 -21.66 15.53
C LYS A 152 21.02 -22.27 14.15
N ASP A 153 20.36 -23.41 14.09
CA ASP A 153 20.00 -24.06 12.83
C ASP A 153 19.10 -23.16 11.97
N LEU A 154 18.18 -22.41 12.59
CA LEU A 154 17.36 -21.41 11.91
C LEU A 154 18.21 -20.28 11.32
N ALA A 155 19.18 -19.75 12.08
CA ALA A 155 20.09 -18.72 11.57
C ALA A 155 20.96 -19.25 10.42
N GLU A 156 21.47 -20.48 10.51
CA GLU A 156 22.23 -21.13 9.44
C GLU A 156 21.38 -21.39 8.20
N LEU A 157 20.14 -21.86 8.37
CA LEU A 157 19.17 -22.04 7.28
C LEU A 157 18.96 -20.72 6.54
N ILE A 158 18.70 -19.64 7.28
CA ILE A 158 18.51 -18.32 6.70
C ILE A 158 19.76 -17.88 5.94
N ARG A 159 20.95 -18.00 6.55
CA ARG A 159 22.22 -17.59 5.94
C ARG A 159 22.54 -18.36 4.66
N HIS A 160 22.34 -19.67 4.65
CA HIS A 160 22.83 -20.53 3.58
C HIS A 160 21.78 -20.84 2.51
N SER A 161 20.49 -20.80 2.85
CA SER A 161 19.43 -21.20 1.93
C SER A 161 18.53 -20.06 1.48
N ILE A 162 18.41 -19.00 2.28
CA ILE A 162 17.44 -17.92 2.05
C ILE A 162 18.15 -16.68 1.53
N LEU A 163 19.11 -16.17 2.28
CA LEU A 163 19.84 -14.95 1.94
C LEU A 163 20.45 -15.00 0.52
N PRO A 164 21.04 -16.12 0.03
CA PRO A 164 21.59 -16.18 -1.32
C PRO A 164 20.53 -16.21 -2.43
N LYS A 165 19.27 -16.48 -2.10
CA LYS A 165 18.14 -16.54 -3.03
C LYS A 165 17.29 -15.27 -3.00
N MET A 166 17.57 -14.35 -2.08
CA MET A 166 16.85 -13.07 -2.00
C MET A 166 17.33 -12.16 -3.12
N GLU A 167 16.37 -11.61 -3.86
CA GLU A 167 16.64 -10.58 -4.86
C GLU A 167 16.83 -9.21 -4.19
N GLU A 168 17.36 -8.25 -4.96
CA GLU A 168 17.48 -6.88 -4.51
C GLU A 168 16.09 -6.31 -4.12
N GLY A 169 16.01 -5.68 -2.96
CA GLY A 169 14.76 -5.13 -2.42
C GLY A 169 13.82 -6.15 -1.77
N GLN A 170 14.16 -7.44 -1.73
CA GLN A 170 13.40 -8.43 -0.96
C GLN A 170 13.74 -8.40 0.53
N GLN A 171 12.76 -8.76 1.35
CA GLN A 171 12.85 -8.84 2.81
C GLN A 171 12.34 -10.19 3.31
N VAL A 172 12.83 -10.62 4.49
CA VAL A 172 12.14 -11.61 5.32
C VAL A 172 10.94 -10.93 5.97
N LEU A 173 9.74 -11.44 5.69
CA LEU A 173 8.47 -10.81 6.05
C LEU A 173 7.85 -11.36 7.35
N ASN A 174 8.46 -12.39 7.95
CA ASN A 174 8.02 -12.95 9.23
C ASN A 174 8.15 -11.91 10.35
N THR A 175 7.09 -11.77 11.16
CA THR A 175 7.13 -10.96 12.39
C THR A 175 7.36 -11.80 13.64
N ASN A 176 7.36 -13.13 13.50
CA ASN A 176 7.54 -14.08 14.59
C ASN A 176 8.98 -14.62 14.73
N ILE A 177 9.95 -14.11 13.97
CA ILE A 177 11.38 -14.46 14.11
C ILE A 177 12.10 -13.30 14.81
N PRO A 178 12.78 -13.54 15.94
CA PRO A 178 13.54 -12.50 16.63
C PRO A 178 14.60 -11.85 15.73
N VAL A 179 14.70 -10.52 15.79
CA VAL A 179 15.70 -9.74 15.03
C VAL A 179 17.12 -10.22 15.29
N SER A 180 17.44 -10.64 16.52
CA SER A 180 18.76 -11.18 16.86
C SER A 180 19.14 -12.42 16.04
N ILE A 181 18.17 -13.28 15.69
CA ILE A 181 18.39 -14.45 14.82
C ILE A 181 18.61 -14.01 13.38
N LEU A 182 17.83 -13.03 12.90
CA LEU A 182 17.97 -12.48 11.54
C LEU A 182 19.33 -11.80 11.35
N GLN A 183 19.78 -11.01 12.34
CA GLN A 183 21.10 -10.39 12.36
C GLN A 183 22.21 -11.44 12.46
N GLN A 184 22.05 -12.46 13.31
CA GLN A 184 23.00 -13.58 13.39
C GLN A 184 23.12 -14.32 12.04
N ALA A 185 22.03 -14.44 11.28
CA ALA A 185 22.04 -15.02 9.94
C ALA A 185 22.74 -14.13 8.90
N GLY A 186 23.05 -12.87 9.24
CA GLY A 186 23.74 -11.92 8.36
C GLY A 186 22.83 -10.99 7.57
N LEU A 187 21.54 -10.91 7.91
CA LEU A 187 20.64 -9.95 7.27
C LEU A 187 20.92 -8.52 7.75
N LYS A 188 20.89 -7.59 6.81
CA LYS A 188 20.89 -6.14 7.08
C LYS A 188 19.48 -5.67 7.46
N GLU A 189 19.39 -4.53 8.14
CA GLU A 189 18.10 -3.91 8.50
C GLU A 189 17.15 -3.73 7.32
N SER A 190 17.67 -3.42 6.13
CA SER A 190 16.86 -3.29 4.92
C SER A 190 16.27 -4.62 4.40
N GLN A 191 16.69 -5.76 4.94
CA GLN A 191 16.34 -7.11 4.47
C GLN A 191 15.37 -7.85 5.40
N TYR A 192 14.87 -7.22 6.46
CA TYR A 192 13.81 -7.79 7.27
C TYR A 192 12.73 -6.76 7.60
N PHE A 193 11.49 -7.24 7.63
CA PHE A 193 10.33 -6.42 7.91
C PHE A 193 10.17 -6.22 9.43
N PHE A 194 9.92 -4.97 9.85
CA PHE A 194 9.62 -4.64 11.23
C PHE A 194 8.20 -4.05 11.30
N LYS A 195 7.31 -4.72 12.04
CA LYS A 195 6.05 -4.12 12.51
C LYS A 195 6.43 -3.48 13.86
N GLY A 196 6.51 -2.15 13.95
CA GLY A 196 6.94 -1.40 15.15
C GLY A 196 6.41 -2.01 16.46
N GLU A 197 7.13 -2.12 17.59
CA GLU A 197 8.10 -1.24 18.24
C GLU A 197 9.17 -2.05 19.01
N GLU A 198 10.46 -1.80 18.76
CA GLU A 198 11.58 -2.10 19.69
C GLU A 198 12.86 -1.49 19.10
N GLN A 199 12.90 -0.15 19.09
CA GLN A 199 14.15 0.59 18.96
C GLN A 199 14.42 1.32 20.27
N GLN A 200 15.07 0.64 21.21
CA GLN A 200 16.16 1.26 21.97
C GLN A 200 17.30 0.25 22.13
N PRO A 201 18.43 0.41 21.41
CA PRO A 201 19.65 -0.27 21.80
C PRO A 201 20.10 0.23 23.19
N PRO A 202 20.79 -0.60 23.99
CA PRO A 202 21.20 -0.23 25.34
C PRO A 202 22.14 0.97 25.28
N ASN A 203 21.73 2.03 25.97
CA ASN A 203 22.48 3.25 26.18
C ASN A 203 23.91 2.89 26.65
N LYS A 204 24.92 3.16 25.81
CA LYS A 204 26.32 2.98 26.20
C LYS A 204 26.58 3.88 27.41
N LYS A 205 26.91 3.26 28.53
CA LYS A 205 27.45 3.90 29.73
C LYS A 205 28.58 4.85 29.32
N ASN A 206 28.35 6.16 29.38
CA ASN A 206 29.43 7.13 29.51
C ASN A 206 29.90 7.07 30.97
N ASN A 207 30.97 6.30 31.19
CA ASN A 207 31.80 6.40 32.38
C ASN A 207 32.70 7.64 32.28
N GLY A 208 32.67 8.46 33.32
CA GLY A 208 33.73 9.41 33.70
C GLY A 208 33.55 10.83 33.15
N ILE A 209 33.79 11.91 33.89
CA ILE A 209 34.63 12.10 35.09
C ILE A 209 34.07 13.30 35.88
N ASN A 210 33.99 13.14 37.20
CA ASN A 210 33.77 14.21 38.17
C ASN A 210 34.99 15.14 38.24
N GLY A 211 34.76 16.45 38.32
CA GLY A 211 35.73 17.42 38.80
C GLY A 211 35.01 18.62 39.40
N PRO A 212 35.22 18.96 40.68
CA PRO A 212 34.59 20.13 41.30
C PRO A 212 35.48 21.36 41.08
N SER A 213 34.85 22.51 40.81
CA SER A 213 35.50 23.81 40.94
C SER A 213 34.73 24.60 41.99
N GLY A 214 35.44 24.92 43.07
CA GLY A 214 35.01 25.90 44.06
C GLY A 214 35.23 27.33 43.62
#